data_AF-A0A9Q7A603-F1
#
_entry.id   AF-A0A9Q7A603-F1
#
_cell.length_a   1.000
_cell.length_b   1.000
_cell.length_c   1.000
_cell.angle_alpha   90.00
_cell.angle_beta   90.00
_cell.angle_gamma   90.00
#
_symmetry.space_group_name_H-M   'P 1'
#
loop_
_entity.id
_entity.type
_entity.pdbx_description
1 polymer ?
#
loop_
_entity_poly.entity_id
_entity_poly.type
_entity_poly.pdbx_seq_one_letter_code
_entity_poly.pdbx_strand_id
1 'polypeptide(L)'
;MFCRLIHDLERRHLSVEALGLACRYLETEEFPPEVVERALDESVRLGRSGRLRVGAELFSAVLEALWEEAALPPAGRESAFPVEQSARWTC
;
A
#
# COMPACT_ATOMS: atom_id res chain seq x y z
N MET A 1 7.07 4.94 19.63
CA MET A 1 6.29 5.88 18.80
C MET A 1 7.09 6.12 17.52
N PHE A 2 6.90 5.27 16.51
CA PHE A 2 7.56 5.39 15.21
C PHE A 2 6.65 6.20 14.30
N CYS A 3 6.53 7.51 14.55
CA CYS A 3 6.08 8.39 13.49
C CYS A 3 7.23 8.44 12.48
N ARG A 4 7.16 7.59 11.44
CA ARG A 4 8.04 7.74 10.27
C ARG A 4 8.02 9.21 9.88
N LEU A 5 9.19 9.72 9.52
CA LEU A 5 9.37 11.11 9.13
C LEU A 5 8.41 11.40 7.98
N ILE A 6 7.25 12.02 8.27
CA ILE A 6 6.28 12.38 7.24
C ILE A 6 7.02 13.34 6.32
N HIS A 7 7.27 12.90 5.10
CA HIS A 7 8.08 13.63 4.16
C HIS A 7 7.32 14.90 3.74
N ASP A 8 8.04 15.98 3.44
CA ASP A 8 7.44 17.25 2.99
C ASP A 8 6.50 17.08 1.78
N LEU A 9 6.71 16.03 0.98
CA LEU A 9 5.86 15.68 -0.15
C LEU A 9 4.47 15.20 0.31
N GLU A 10 4.40 14.37 1.35
CA GLU A 10 3.14 13.87 1.90
C GLU A 10 2.33 15.03 2.49
N ARG A 11 2.98 15.96 3.21
CA ARG A 11 2.34 17.18 3.73
C ARG A 11 1.81 18.15 2.66
N ARG A 12 2.42 18.15 1.47
CA ARG A 12 1.96 18.99 0.36
C ARG A 12 0.71 18.42 -0.31
N HIS A 13 0.66 17.10 -0.44
CA HIS A 13 -0.33 16.40 -1.28
C HIS A 13 -1.44 15.71 -0.50
N LEU A 14 -1.30 15.48 0.81
CA LEU A 14 -2.34 14.92 1.67
C LEU A 14 -2.89 15.98 2.62
N SER A 15 -4.17 15.83 3.00
CA SER A 15 -4.77 16.62 4.08
C SER A 15 -4.25 16.18 5.45
N VAL A 16 -4.40 17.05 6.45
CA VAL A 16 -4.03 16.74 7.83
C VAL A 16 -4.84 15.55 8.36
N GLU A 17 -6.11 15.42 7.96
CA GLU A 17 -6.92 14.27 8.37
C GLU A 17 -6.39 12.96 7.76
N ALA A 18 -6.01 12.97 6.47
CA ALA A 18 -5.47 11.79 5.81
C ALA A 18 -4.15 11.32 6.45
N LEU A 19 -3.25 12.26 6.78
CA LEU A 19 -2.01 11.96 7.49
C LEU A 19 -2.28 11.44 8.91
N GLY A 20 -3.30 11.98 9.59
CA GLY A 20 -3.74 11.51 10.90
C GLY A 20 -4.27 10.07 10.85
N LEU A 21 -5.03 9.72 9.81
CA LEU A 21 -5.49 8.35 9.57
C LEU A 21 -4.32 7.40 9.31
N ALA A 22 -3.39 7.77 8.42
CA ALA A 22 -2.21 6.97 8.15
C ALA A 22 -1.39 6.70 9.42
N CYS A 23 -1.16 7.73 10.25
CA CYS A 23 -0.47 7.56 11.53
C CYS A 23 -1.25 6.63 12.47
N ARG A 24 -2.57 6.80 12.57
CA ARG A 24 -3.41 5.93 13.41
C ARG A 24 -3.30 4.48 12.96
N TYR A 25 -3.43 4.18 11.67
CA TYR A 25 -3.36 2.80 11.16
C TYR A 25 -1.99 2.15 11.39
N LEU A 26 -0.91 2.93 11.29
CA LEU A 26 0.44 2.46 11.63
C LEU A 26 0.62 2.21 13.14
N GLU A 27 -0.08 2.95 14.00
CA GLU A 27 -0.03 2.77 15.46
C GLU A 27 -0.94 1.65 15.96
N THR A 28 -2.11 1.45 15.33
CA THR A 28 -3.09 0.45 15.74
C THR A 28 -2.86 -0.92 15.12
N GLU A 29 -1.98 -1.02 14.12
CA GLU A 29 -1.73 -2.24 13.34
C GLU A 29 -3.02 -2.83 12.72
N GLU A 30 -4.03 -1.98 12.47
CA GLU A 30 -5.30 -2.38 11.86
C GLU A 30 -5.10 -2.88 10.42
N PHE A 31 -4.06 -2.36 9.76
CA PHE A 31 -3.60 -2.79 8.44
C PHE A 31 -2.10 -3.07 8.50
N PRO A 32 -1.58 -3.99 7.67
CA PRO A 32 -0.15 -4.19 7.57
C PRO A 32 0.55 -2.89 7.14
N PRO A 33 1.72 -2.59 7.74
CA PRO A 33 2.42 -1.34 7.49
C PRO A 33 2.78 -1.18 6.01
N GLU A 34 3.05 -2.27 5.28
CA GLU A 34 3.36 -2.25 3.85
C GLU A 34 2.19 -1.73 3.01
N VAL A 35 0.95 -2.05 3.41
CA VAL A 35 -0.27 -1.61 2.73
C VAL A 35 -0.51 -0.13 2.98
N VAL A 36 -0.33 0.32 4.24
CA VAL A 36 -0.46 1.73 4.62
C VAL A 36 0.60 2.59 3.93
N GLU A 37 1.84 2.11 3.86
CA GLU A 37 2.94 2.78 3.16
C GLU A 37 2.68 2.90 1.66
N ARG A 38 2.20 1.82 1.03
CA ARG A 38 1.84 1.85 -0.40
C ARG A 38 0.66 2.78 -0.65
N ALA A 39 -0.30 2.87 0.26
CA ALA A 39 -1.41 3.82 0.17
C ALA A 39 -0.96 5.28 0.27
N LEU A 40 0.03 5.57 1.11
CA LEU A 40 0.65 6.91 1.18
C LEU A 40 1.33 7.27 -0.14
N ASP A 41 2.14 6.38 -0.71
CA ASP A 41 2.82 6.62 -1.98
C ASP A 41 1.83 6.85 -3.14
N GLU A 42 0.80 6.00 -3.26
CA GLU A 42 -0.21 6.17 -4.30
C GLU A 42 -1.03 7.45 -4.09
N SER A 43 -1.35 7.81 -2.85
CA SER A 43 -2.01 9.08 -2.54
C SER A 43 -1.15 10.30 -2.92
N VAL A 44 0.17 10.25 -2.69
CA VAL A 44 1.09 11.29 -3.15
C VAL A 44 1.12 11.35 -4.68
N ARG A 45 1.17 10.21 -5.38
CA ARG A 45 1.15 10.15 -6.85
C ARG A 45 -0.14 10.72 -7.43
N LEU A 46 -1.29 10.41 -6.82
CA LEU A 46 -2.59 10.97 -7.18
C LEU A 46 -2.62 12.48 -6.96
N GLY A 47 -2.18 12.95 -5.79
CA GLY A 47 -2.14 14.38 -5.48
C GLY A 47 -1.20 15.18 -6.39
N ARG A 48 -0.11 14.56 -6.86
CA ARG A 48 0.79 15.14 -7.87
C ARG A 48 0.14 15.21 -9.26
N SER A 49 -0.53 14.14 -9.68
CA SER A 49 -1.13 14.05 -11.02
C SER A 49 -2.37 14.92 -11.17
N GLY A 50 -3.21 14.99 -10.13
CA GLY A 50 -4.46 15.74 -10.14
C GLY A 50 -4.36 17.21 -9.72
N ARG A 51 -3.20 17.66 -9.21
CA ARG A 51 -3.05 18.96 -8.50
C ARG A 51 -4.08 19.16 -7.38
N LEU A 52 -4.53 18.07 -6.77
CA LEU A 52 -5.52 18.06 -5.70
C LEU A 52 -4.88 17.55 -4.42
N ARG A 53 -5.36 18.03 -3.28
CA ARG A 53 -5.00 17.45 -1.99
C ARG A 53 -5.89 16.24 -1.73
N VAL A 54 -5.26 15.10 -1.48
CA VAL A 54 -5.95 13.87 -1.11
C VAL A 54 -6.46 14.01 0.32
N GLY A 55 -7.79 14.03 0.47
CA GLY A 55 -8.45 14.04 1.76
C GLY A 55 -8.54 12.64 2.39
N ALA A 56 -9.03 12.59 3.62
CA ALA A 56 -9.20 11.35 4.38
C ALA A 56 -10.01 10.28 3.63
N GLU A 57 -11.15 10.65 3.04
CA GLU A 57 -12.02 9.68 2.35
C GLU A 57 -11.33 9.02 1.15
N LEU A 58 -10.63 9.80 0.33
CA LEU A 58 -9.91 9.27 -0.82
C LEU A 58 -8.72 8.41 -0.38
N PHE A 59 -8.02 8.80 0.69
CA PHE A 59 -6.96 8.00 1.27
C PHE A 59 -7.48 6.64 1.77
N SER A 60 -8.59 6.63 2.51
CA SER A 60 -9.23 5.39 2.98
C SER A 60 -9.67 4.50 1.81
N ALA A 61 -10.26 5.07 0.76
CA ALA A 61 -10.64 4.31 -0.42
C ALA A 61 -9.43 3.67 -1.14
N VAL A 62 -8.30 4.38 -1.23
CA VAL A 62 -7.06 3.82 -1.79
C VAL A 62 -6.51 2.70 -0.90
N LEU A 63 -6.53 2.89 0.41
CA LEU A 63 -6.06 1.89 1.38
C LEU A 63 -6.90 0.61 1.30
N GLU A 64 -8.23 0.72 1.28
CA GLU A 64 -9.15 -0.41 1.16
C GLU A 64 -8.94 -1.16 -0.15
N ALA A 65 -8.80 -0.45 -1.27
CA ALA A 65 -8.53 -1.07 -2.57
C ALA A 65 -7.20 -1.85 -2.59
N LEU A 66 -6.14 -1.30 -1.98
CA LEU A 66 -4.85 -1.98 -1.86
C LEU A 66 -4.92 -3.17 -0.90
N TRP A 67 -5.73 -3.08 0.15
CA TRP A 67 -5.97 -4.17 1.09
C TRP A 67 -6.68 -5.34 0.41
N GLU A 68 -7.73 -5.05 -0.36
CA GLU A 68 -8.45 -6.06 -1.15
C GLU A 68 -7.53 -6.69 -2.23
N GLU A 69 -6.71 -5.89 -2.92
CA GLU A 69 -5.73 -6.40 -3.88
C GLU A 69 -4.71 -7.35 -3.21
N ALA A 70 -4.24 -7.00 -2.01
CA ALA A 70 -3.29 -7.83 -1.25
C ALA A 70 -3.94 -9.11 -0.69
N ALA A 71 -5.24 -9.09 -0.41
CA ALA A 71 -5.99 -10.25 0.09
C ALA A 71 -6.37 -11.25 -1.02
N LEU A 72 -6.39 -10.82 -2.28
CA LEU A 72 -6.65 -11.70 -3.41
C LEU A 72 -5.42 -12.59 -3.69
N PRO A 73 -5.59 -13.92 -3.85
CA PRO A 73 -4.52 -14.73 -4.41
C PRO A 73 -4.18 -14.19 -5.81
N PRO A 74 -2.91 -14.24 -6.24
CA PRO A 74 -2.50 -13.69 -7.53
C PRO A 74 -3.29 -14.39 -8.65
N ALA A 75 -4.37 -13.76 -9.10
CA ALA A 75 -5.21 -14.27 -10.15
C ALA A 75 -4.42 -14.17 -11.46
N GLY A 76 -3.87 -15.30 -11.90
CA GLY A 76 -3.43 -15.46 -13.28
C GLY A 76 -2.29 -14.56 -13.75
N ARG A 77 -1.29 -14.26 -12.90
CA ARG A 77 0.06 -14.19 -13.47
C ARG A 77 0.45 -15.62 -13.78
N GLU A 78 0.14 -16.03 -15.01
CA GLU A 78 0.76 -17.15 -15.70
C GLU A 78 2.18 -17.32 -15.16
N SER A 79 2.31 -18.36 -14.34
CA SER A 79 3.52 -18.81 -13.71
C SER A 79 4.47 -19.24 -14.83
N ALA A 80 5.20 -18.29 -15.40
CA ALA A 80 6.45 -18.51 -16.10
C ALA A 80 7.53 -18.91 -15.08
N PHE A 81 7.26 -19.96 -14.31
CA PHE A 81 8.30 -20.76 -13.68
C PHE A 81 8.49 -21.97 -14.61
N PRO A 82 9.63 -22.10 -15.32
CA PRO A 82 9.98 -23.41 -15.82
C PRO A 82 10.15 -24.30 -14.60
N VAL A 83 9.30 -25.33 -14.48
CA VAL A 83 9.55 -26.44 -13.57
C VAL A 83 10.77 -27.19 -14.13
N GLU A 84 11.96 -26.70 -13.81
CA GLU A 84 13.18 -27.49 -13.95
C GLU A 84 13.27 -28.46 -12.76
N GLN A 85 12.91 -29.70 -13.06
CA GLN A 85 13.65 -30.91 -12.72
C GLN A 85 14.43 -30.95 -11.39
N SER A 86 13.96 -31.81 -10.48
CA SER A 86 14.80 -32.67 -9.65
C SER A 86 14.01 -33.96 -9.43
N ALA A 87 14.21 -35.00 -10.23
CA ALA A 87 15.32 -35.96 -10.18
C ALA A 87 15.38 -36.73 -8.84
N ARG A 88 15.37 -38.07 -9.00
CA ARG A 88 15.53 -39.17 -8.01
C ARG A 88 14.27 -39.46 -7.20
N TRP A 89 13.83 -40.72 -7.05
CA TRP A 89 14.63 -41.87 -6.61
C TRP A 89 14.51 -43.11 -7.52
N THR A 90 15.68 -43.70 -7.78
CA THR A 90 15.92 -45.10 -8.17
C THR A 90 15.38 -46.07 -7.13
N CYS A 91 14.61 -47.08 -7.56
CA CYS A 91 14.88 -48.52 -7.47
C CYS A 91 13.64 -49.32 -7.86
#